data_AF-A0A409VJ71-F1
#
_entry.id   AF-A0A409VJ71-F1
#
_cell.length_a   1.000
_cell.length_b   1.000
_cell.length_c   1.000
_cell.angle_alpha   90.00
_cell.angle_beta   90.00
_cell.angle_gamma   90.00
#
_symmetry.space_group_name_H-M   'P 1'
#
loop_
_entity.id
_entity.type
_entity.pdbx_description
1 polymer ?
#
loop_
_entity_poly.entity_id
_entity_poly.type
_entity_poly.pdbx_seq_one_letter_code
_entity_poly.pdbx_strand_id
1 'polypeptide(L)'
;MAPKARRNYKYQGSNQPKPDPPVTGGGRGGKGPSNDIRSKGETPASTVSPSAVASPLHTPPLSPHRAVSQLPPVSQASLNADPAPVAPKPSTQSCNKPKMSTPLVAADVASPEILAIADLFATMKKTLLVMTNTFSQLGNQAESMISQCHDIKAAEQLKVIQASLEKQIRKQEEDIANLRSGLQAKIKQAIEDKMKKELYALVRDKVHQQIQEKVSQELARQIPAELPEQVTSHRQQVREVKVTIHNTEARHYNATLRSEKNARLRPLLRPLPTPEQSPVIMISRSSSLDNSSKLPTPLTAYPRAPAPTPIKRTSSNKFRSSLEPIPSTPSTLFPADLKALFDLGPEDTKRLLRDYGLSSAMTPTVPKGKGLPGVQEEDDITNALEGANEVDEHDQLAAHAKDMNTFMAHIGVPYLMIPPRKDKEQHSVPLSARTKRRMQLTRLII
;
A
#
# COMPACT_ATOMS: atom_id res chain seq x y z
N MET A 1 54.08 -53.94 5.81
CA MET A 1 54.52 -53.32 7.07
C MET A 1 53.97 -51.90 7.13
N ALA A 2 53.16 -51.61 8.14
CA ALA A 2 52.41 -50.36 8.26
C ALA A 2 53.18 -49.30 9.08
N PRO A 3 53.06 -47.99 8.78
CA PRO A 3 53.36 -46.95 9.75
C PRO A 3 52.07 -46.40 10.38
N LYS A 4 51.95 -46.59 11.69
CA LYS A 4 50.95 -45.94 12.55
C LYS A 4 51.30 -44.45 12.69
N ALA A 5 50.50 -43.58 12.11
CA ALA A 5 50.59 -42.14 12.34
C ALA A 5 49.98 -41.78 13.71
N ARG A 6 50.85 -41.43 14.67
CA ARG A 6 50.47 -40.81 15.95
C ARG A 6 49.93 -39.40 15.70
N ARG A 7 48.62 -39.20 15.85
CA ARG A 7 48.03 -37.86 15.96
C ARG A 7 48.27 -37.33 17.37
N ASN A 8 49.13 -36.32 17.47
CA ASN A 8 49.34 -35.53 18.66
C ASN A 8 48.26 -34.45 18.72
N TYR A 9 47.24 -34.61 19.56
CA TYR A 9 46.26 -33.57 19.83
C TYR A 9 46.79 -32.66 20.94
N LYS A 10 47.35 -31.52 20.54
CA LYS A 10 47.70 -30.42 21.45
C LYS A 10 46.41 -29.68 21.81
N TYR A 11 45.87 -29.96 22.99
CA TYR A 11 44.82 -29.15 23.63
C TYR A 11 45.38 -27.74 23.87
N GLN A 12 44.93 -26.75 23.09
CA GLN A 12 45.07 -25.34 23.46
C GLN A 12 43.96 -24.96 24.42
N GLY A 13 44.34 -24.17 25.42
CA GLY A 13 43.58 -23.88 26.63
C GLY A 13 42.23 -23.20 26.42
N SER A 14 41.39 -23.45 27.40
CA SER A 14 40.18 -22.73 27.76
C SER A 14 40.43 -21.23 27.89
N ASN A 15 39.97 -20.45 26.92
CA ASN A 15 39.62 -19.04 27.13
C ASN A 15 38.21 -19.00 27.75
N GLN A 16 38.13 -19.06 29.07
CA GLN A 16 36.93 -18.60 29.77
C GLN A 16 36.86 -17.07 29.68
N PRO A 17 35.70 -16.49 29.34
CA PRO A 17 35.48 -15.06 29.46
C PRO A 17 35.47 -14.67 30.94
N LYS A 18 36.38 -13.77 31.30
CA LYS A 18 36.50 -13.12 32.59
C LYS A 18 35.21 -12.33 32.86
N PRO A 19 34.51 -12.50 34.01
CA PRO A 19 33.37 -11.66 34.35
C PRO A 19 33.85 -10.24 34.67
N ASP A 20 33.17 -9.25 34.11
CA ASP A 20 33.44 -7.83 34.38
C ASP A 20 33.22 -7.48 35.86
N PRO A 21 34.04 -6.59 36.45
CA PRO A 21 33.85 -6.13 37.81
C PRO A 21 32.61 -5.22 37.93
N PRO A 22 31.99 -5.14 39.12
CA PRO A 22 30.82 -4.29 39.34
C PRO A 22 31.20 -2.82 39.15
N VAL A 23 30.47 -2.15 38.27
CA VAL A 23 30.49 -0.69 38.12
C VAL A 23 30.00 -0.08 39.43
N THR A 24 30.93 0.34 40.26
CA THR A 24 30.70 1.23 41.39
C THR A 24 30.16 2.55 40.85
N GLY A 25 28.92 2.87 41.21
CA GLY A 25 28.30 4.17 40.99
C GLY A 25 29.08 5.26 41.70
N GLY A 26 29.82 6.04 40.91
CA GLY A 26 30.42 7.29 41.32
C GLY A 26 29.62 8.44 40.74
N GLY A 27 28.85 9.12 41.59
CA GLY A 27 28.08 10.30 41.24
C GLY A 27 28.94 11.39 40.61
N ARG A 28 28.43 11.97 39.52
CA ARG A 28 28.86 13.26 39.01
C ARG A 28 27.65 14.12 38.74
N GLY A 29 27.71 15.33 39.28
CA GLY A 29 26.61 16.25 39.45
C GLY A 29 25.94 16.66 38.14
N GLY A 30 24.62 16.68 38.19
CA GLY A 30 23.80 17.40 37.23
C GLY A 30 24.02 18.91 37.41
N LYS A 31 24.75 19.52 36.48
CA LYS A 31 24.54 20.93 36.15
C LYS A 31 23.34 20.97 35.21
N GLY A 32 22.19 21.32 35.76
CA GLY A 32 21.00 21.65 34.98
C GLY A 32 21.22 22.93 34.16
N PRO A 33 20.69 23.02 32.93
CA PRO A 33 20.64 24.27 32.21
C PRO A 33 19.58 25.19 32.84
N SER A 34 20.02 26.39 33.22
CA SER A 34 19.16 27.52 33.57
C SER A 34 18.15 27.80 32.47
N ASN A 35 16.86 27.69 32.81
CA ASN A 35 15.80 28.35 32.08
C ASN A 35 15.56 29.71 32.72
N ASP A 36 16.06 30.76 32.09
CA ASP A 36 15.69 32.14 32.39
C ASP A 36 14.23 32.38 31.97
N ILE A 37 13.33 32.26 32.93
CA ILE A 37 11.97 32.79 32.86
C ILE A 37 12.06 34.26 33.28
N ARG A 38 12.23 35.16 32.30
CA ARG A 38 12.07 36.60 32.52
C ARG A 38 10.61 36.99 32.24
N SER A 39 9.83 37.08 33.31
CA SER A 39 8.58 37.83 33.36
C SER A 39 8.85 39.32 33.16
N LYS A 40 8.21 39.93 32.17
CA LYS A 40 7.75 41.32 32.22
C LYS A 40 6.41 41.39 31.50
N GLY A 41 5.36 41.71 32.24
CA GLY A 41 4.07 42.08 31.68
C GLY A 41 4.08 43.50 31.12
N GLU A 42 3.17 43.77 30.20
CA GLU A 42 2.33 44.97 30.10
C GLU A 42 1.52 44.90 28.78
N THR A 43 0.20 44.85 28.92
CA THR A 43 -0.81 45.24 27.91
C THR A 43 -0.84 46.78 27.78
N PRO A 44 -1.56 47.46 26.85
CA PRO A 44 -2.54 46.99 25.84
C PRO A 44 -2.45 47.67 24.44
N ALA A 45 -3.38 47.25 23.55
CA ALA A 45 -4.02 48.02 22.47
C ALA A 45 -3.53 47.90 21.00
N SER A 46 -4.56 47.92 20.13
CA SER A 46 -4.60 48.18 18.68
C SER A 46 -4.16 47.06 17.74
N THR A 47 -5.09 46.50 16.95
CA THR A 47 -5.48 46.98 15.61
C THR A 47 -4.31 46.84 14.63
N VAL A 48 -4.37 45.88 13.69
CA VAL A 48 -4.53 46.04 12.23
C VAL A 48 -4.32 44.65 11.59
N SER A 49 -5.19 44.25 10.66
CA SER A 49 -4.92 43.22 9.63
C SER A 49 -3.58 43.49 8.90
N PRO A 50 -2.90 42.48 8.33
CA PRO A 50 -3.01 42.37 6.87
C PRO A 50 -2.80 40.97 6.26
N SER A 51 -3.37 40.86 5.05
CA SER A 51 -2.84 40.22 3.85
C SER A 51 -2.28 38.79 3.88
N ALA A 52 -3.02 37.96 3.16
CA ALA A 52 -2.55 36.97 2.19
C ALA A 52 -1.12 37.21 1.67
N VAL A 53 -0.25 36.21 1.86
CA VAL A 53 0.96 36.04 1.07
C VAL A 53 1.06 34.58 0.64
N ALA A 54 1.26 34.43 -0.66
CA ALA A 54 1.27 33.21 -1.43
C ALA A 54 2.24 32.14 -0.89
N SER A 55 1.82 30.88 -0.97
CA SER A 55 2.71 29.72 -0.82
C SER A 55 3.51 29.52 -2.11
N PRO A 56 4.86 29.47 -2.06
CA PRO A 56 5.67 29.14 -3.22
C PRO A 56 5.70 27.62 -3.45
N LEU A 57 5.36 27.25 -4.70
CA LEU A 57 5.53 25.94 -5.30
C LEU A 57 6.95 25.39 -5.06
N HIS A 58 7.07 24.30 -4.30
CA HIS A 58 8.27 23.47 -4.28
C HIS A 58 8.20 22.50 -5.46
N THR A 59 8.99 22.76 -6.52
CA THR A 59 9.34 21.74 -7.51
C THR A 59 10.66 21.07 -7.11
N PRO A 60 10.80 19.74 -7.27
CA PRO A 60 12.04 19.04 -6.95
C PRO A 60 13.11 19.26 -8.04
N PRO A 61 14.41 19.23 -7.68
CA PRO A 61 15.51 19.42 -8.63
C PRO A 61 15.69 18.22 -9.56
N LEU A 62 15.74 18.50 -10.87
CA LEU A 62 16.22 17.58 -11.90
C LEU A 62 17.69 17.22 -11.63
N SER A 63 17.96 15.93 -11.60
CA SER A 63 19.31 15.37 -11.50
C SER A 63 20.06 15.50 -12.83
N PRO A 64 21.40 15.69 -12.81
CA PRO A 64 22.20 15.85 -14.01
C PRO A 64 22.42 14.51 -14.72
N HIS A 65 22.02 14.42 -15.99
CA HIS A 65 22.44 13.37 -16.90
C HIS A 65 23.96 13.44 -17.10
N ARG A 66 24.68 12.49 -16.53
CA ARG A 66 26.11 12.28 -16.77
C ARG A 66 26.26 11.58 -18.12
N ALA A 67 26.87 12.29 -19.07
CA ALA A 67 27.32 11.73 -20.34
C ALA A 67 28.32 10.60 -20.07
N VAL A 68 27.95 9.38 -20.43
CA VAL A 68 28.89 8.26 -20.54
C VAL A 68 29.44 8.30 -21.95
N SER A 69 30.72 8.65 -22.06
CA SER A 69 31.53 8.48 -23.26
C SER A 69 31.42 7.04 -23.75
N GLN A 70 30.84 6.88 -24.93
CA GLN A 70 30.87 5.64 -25.68
C GLN A 70 32.31 5.38 -26.13
N LEU A 71 32.93 4.35 -25.55
CA LEU A 71 34.11 3.70 -26.11
C LEU A 71 33.71 2.85 -27.33
N PRO A 72 34.65 2.62 -28.27
CA PRO A 72 34.37 1.94 -29.53
C PRO A 72 34.03 0.45 -29.32
N PRO A 73 33.23 -0.14 -30.22
CA PRO A 73 32.92 -1.56 -30.19
C PRO A 73 34.16 -2.37 -30.58
N VAL A 74 34.66 -3.17 -29.64
CA VAL A 74 35.59 -4.26 -29.94
C VAL A 74 34.82 -5.34 -30.66
N SER A 75 35.15 -5.54 -31.95
CA SER A 75 34.70 -6.65 -32.77
C SER A 75 34.95 -7.98 -32.06
N GLN A 76 33.87 -8.66 -31.67
CA GLN A 76 33.91 -10.06 -31.30
C GLN A 76 34.02 -10.88 -32.60
N ALA A 77 35.25 -11.17 -33.01
CA ALA A 77 35.53 -12.27 -33.91
C ALA A 77 35.40 -13.58 -33.11
N SER A 78 34.25 -14.25 -33.21
CA SER A 78 34.10 -15.65 -32.79
C SER A 78 34.85 -16.55 -33.77
N LEU A 79 36.10 -16.82 -33.43
CA LEU A 79 36.86 -17.96 -33.93
C LEU A 79 36.39 -19.20 -33.15
N ASN A 80 35.31 -19.83 -33.59
CA ASN A 80 35.11 -21.26 -33.35
C ASN A 80 35.65 -22.00 -34.58
N ALA A 81 36.94 -22.34 -34.52
CA ALA A 81 37.57 -23.27 -35.45
C ALA A 81 38.12 -24.44 -34.65
N ASP A 82 37.39 -25.55 -34.80
CA ASP A 82 37.73 -26.92 -34.45
C ASP A 82 38.86 -27.40 -35.40
N PRO A 83 40.05 -27.83 -34.91
CA PRO A 83 41.06 -28.39 -35.78
C PRO A 83 40.96 -29.92 -35.80
N ALA A 84 40.19 -30.45 -36.75
CA ALA A 84 40.31 -31.83 -37.19
C ALA A 84 41.54 -31.98 -38.14
N PRO A 85 42.26 -33.11 -38.10
CA PRO A 85 43.51 -33.30 -38.83
C PRO A 85 43.21 -33.76 -40.26
N VAL A 86 43.47 -32.91 -41.26
CA VAL A 86 43.38 -33.33 -42.67
C VAL A 86 44.72 -33.08 -43.38
N ALA A 87 45.46 -34.18 -43.48
CA ALA A 87 46.30 -34.63 -44.59
C ALA A 87 47.06 -33.58 -45.44
N PRO A 88 48.41 -33.59 -45.44
CA PRO A 88 49.18 -32.88 -46.44
C PRO A 88 49.06 -33.58 -47.80
N LYS A 89 48.42 -32.93 -48.78
CA LYS A 89 48.53 -33.28 -50.21
C LYS A 89 49.81 -32.66 -50.77
N PRO A 90 50.79 -33.46 -51.24
CA PRO A 90 51.91 -32.93 -52.02
C PRO A 90 51.46 -32.68 -53.46
N SER A 91 51.28 -31.41 -53.84
CA SER A 91 51.20 -30.98 -55.22
C SER A 91 52.57 -31.17 -55.87
N THR A 92 52.68 -32.28 -56.58
CA THR A 92 53.84 -32.70 -57.37
C THR A 92 53.95 -31.77 -58.58
N GLN A 93 54.85 -30.79 -58.50
CA GLN A 93 55.14 -29.87 -59.58
C GLN A 93 55.99 -30.59 -60.63
N SER A 94 55.33 -30.94 -61.73
CA SER A 94 55.88 -31.46 -62.98
C SER A 94 56.89 -30.47 -63.56
N CYS A 95 58.19 -30.81 -63.56
CA CYS A 95 59.22 -30.16 -64.34
C CYS A 95 59.94 -31.20 -65.22
N ASN A 96 59.55 -31.21 -66.50
CA ASN A 96 60.37 -31.43 -67.69
C ASN A 96 61.47 -32.50 -67.63
N LYS A 97 61.15 -33.70 -68.12
CA LYS A 97 62.12 -34.68 -68.65
C LYS A 97 62.68 -34.17 -69.99
N PRO A 98 63.98 -33.88 -70.12
CA PRO A 98 64.62 -33.81 -71.43
C PRO A 98 64.89 -35.22 -71.98
N LYS A 99 64.56 -35.35 -73.26
CA LYS A 99 64.62 -36.52 -74.13
C LYS A 99 66.09 -36.94 -74.34
N MET A 100 66.36 -38.24 -74.21
CA MET A 100 67.65 -38.87 -74.44
C MET A 100 68.21 -38.53 -75.82
N SER A 101 69.42 -37.94 -75.85
CA SER A 101 70.31 -37.91 -77.01
C SER A 101 71.35 -39.02 -76.88
N THR A 102 71.49 -39.78 -77.95
CA THR A 102 72.40 -40.90 -78.22
C THR A 102 73.88 -40.57 -77.99
N PRO A 103 74.70 -41.49 -77.40
CA PRO A 103 76.15 -41.34 -77.34
C PRO A 103 76.80 -41.85 -78.63
N LEU A 104 77.44 -40.94 -79.36
CA LEU A 104 78.37 -41.25 -80.44
C LEU A 104 79.71 -41.68 -79.83
N VAL A 105 80.10 -42.92 -80.11
CA VAL A 105 81.42 -43.49 -79.82
C VAL A 105 82.42 -42.84 -80.79
N ALA A 106 83.31 -42.01 -80.26
CA ALA A 106 84.52 -41.56 -80.95
C ALA A 106 85.72 -42.04 -80.12
N ALA A 107 86.03 -43.33 -80.27
CA ALA A 107 87.19 -43.97 -79.66
C ALA A 107 88.14 -44.39 -80.78
N ASP A 108 88.80 -43.41 -81.39
CA ASP A 108 90.12 -43.62 -82.02
C ASP A 108 90.68 -42.26 -82.43
N VAL A 109 92.00 -42.07 -82.34
CA VAL A 109 92.75 -40.83 -82.68
C VAL A 109 92.85 -39.77 -81.57
N ALA A 110 93.07 -40.17 -80.31
CA ALA A 110 93.57 -39.24 -79.29
C ALA A 110 94.87 -39.78 -78.66
N SER A 111 95.94 -38.98 -78.79
CA SER A 111 97.22 -39.21 -78.13
C SER A 111 97.03 -39.34 -76.61
N PRO A 112 97.69 -40.31 -75.94
CA PRO A 112 97.52 -40.58 -74.50
C PRO A 112 97.78 -39.36 -73.59
N GLU A 113 98.57 -38.39 -74.05
CA GLU A 113 98.84 -37.14 -73.31
C GLU A 113 97.65 -36.17 -73.35
N ILE A 114 96.92 -36.09 -74.45
CA ILE A 114 95.72 -35.24 -74.58
C ILE A 114 94.57 -35.82 -73.75
N LEU A 115 94.48 -37.15 -73.65
CA LEU A 115 93.56 -37.82 -72.73
C LEU A 115 93.91 -37.53 -71.27
N ALA A 116 95.19 -37.53 -70.90
CA ALA A 116 95.63 -37.16 -69.55
C ALA A 116 95.31 -35.69 -69.19
N ILE A 117 95.47 -34.76 -70.14
CA ILE A 117 95.09 -33.34 -69.97
C ILE A 117 93.56 -33.19 -69.88
N ALA A 118 92.81 -33.90 -70.72
CA ALA A 118 91.35 -33.91 -70.67
C ALA A 118 90.83 -34.50 -69.36
N ASP A 119 91.44 -35.56 -68.84
CA ASP A 119 91.13 -36.15 -67.54
C ASP A 119 91.49 -35.20 -66.39
N LEU A 120 92.60 -34.46 -66.47
CA LEU A 120 92.96 -33.42 -65.50
C LEU A 120 91.93 -32.28 -65.51
N PHE A 121 91.53 -31.79 -66.69
CA PHE A 121 90.50 -30.76 -66.81
C PHE A 121 89.13 -31.28 -66.37
N ALA A 122 88.80 -32.54 -66.64
CA ALA A 122 87.59 -33.19 -66.17
C ALA A 122 87.60 -33.33 -64.64
N THR A 123 88.74 -33.69 -64.04
CA THR A 123 88.89 -33.74 -62.58
C THR A 123 88.83 -32.37 -61.95
N MET A 124 89.52 -31.34 -62.50
CA MET A 124 89.41 -29.96 -62.02
C MET A 124 87.99 -29.40 -62.11
N LYS A 125 87.28 -29.66 -63.21
CA LYS A 125 85.86 -29.28 -63.35
C LYS A 125 84.99 -30.01 -62.35
N LYS A 126 85.27 -31.30 -62.12
CA LYS A 126 84.57 -32.10 -61.11
C LYS A 126 84.80 -31.57 -59.70
N THR A 127 86.04 -31.22 -59.32
CA THR A 127 86.31 -30.60 -58.02
C THR A 127 85.69 -29.21 -57.88
N LEU A 128 85.72 -28.37 -58.92
CA LEU A 128 85.02 -27.09 -58.91
C LEU A 128 83.52 -27.26 -58.75
N LEU A 129 82.90 -28.19 -59.49
CA LEU A 129 81.47 -28.47 -59.37
C LEU A 129 81.13 -29.04 -57.99
N VAL A 130 81.98 -29.89 -57.42
CA VAL A 130 81.85 -30.36 -56.04
C VAL A 130 81.96 -29.19 -55.06
N MET A 131 82.94 -28.30 -55.19
CA MET A 131 83.09 -27.13 -54.33
C MET A 131 81.88 -26.18 -54.45
N THR A 132 81.43 -25.87 -55.66
CA THR A 132 80.23 -25.07 -55.90
C THR A 132 79.01 -25.72 -55.26
N ASN A 133 78.82 -27.04 -55.41
CA ASN A 133 77.74 -27.76 -54.74
C ASN A 133 77.88 -27.71 -53.21
N THR A 134 79.09 -27.82 -52.63
CA THR A 134 79.28 -27.68 -51.18
C THR A 134 78.96 -26.27 -50.69
N PHE A 135 79.30 -25.21 -51.45
CA PHE A 135 78.94 -23.85 -51.10
C PHE A 135 77.42 -23.60 -51.19
N SER A 136 76.75 -24.13 -52.21
CA SER A 136 75.29 -24.09 -52.29
C SER A 136 74.64 -24.86 -51.14
N GLN A 137 75.18 -26.01 -50.76
CA GLN A 137 74.69 -26.80 -49.63
C GLN A 137 74.90 -26.07 -48.29
N LEU A 138 76.05 -25.42 -48.10
CA LEU A 138 76.34 -24.59 -46.93
C LEU A 138 75.41 -23.36 -46.89
N GLY A 139 75.13 -22.75 -48.04
CA GLY A 139 74.17 -21.65 -48.18
C GLY A 139 72.76 -22.06 -47.76
N ASN A 140 72.27 -23.20 -48.27
CA ASN A 140 70.97 -23.75 -47.90
C ASN A 140 70.90 -24.11 -46.40
N GLN A 141 71.99 -24.61 -45.82
CA GLN A 141 72.08 -24.89 -44.38
C GLN A 141 72.08 -23.59 -43.55
N ALA A 142 72.79 -22.55 -43.98
CA ALA A 142 72.81 -21.26 -43.32
C ALA A 142 71.42 -20.59 -43.34
N GLU A 143 70.72 -20.65 -44.47
CA GLU A 143 69.34 -20.15 -44.59
C GLU A 143 68.38 -20.92 -43.67
N SER A 144 68.51 -22.25 -43.61
CA SER A 144 67.74 -23.10 -42.68
C SER A 144 68.02 -22.76 -41.22
N MET A 145 69.29 -22.53 -40.85
CA MET A 145 69.67 -22.15 -39.49
C MET A 145 69.14 -20.76 -39.10
N ILE A 146 69.13 -19.80 -40.04
CA ILE A 146 68.54 -18.48 -39.81
C ILE A 146 67.02 -18.61 -39.59
N SER A 147 66.33 -19.45 -40.38
CA SER A 147 64.92 -19.74 -40.17
C SER A 147 64.66 -20.36 -38.78
N GLN A 148 65.46 -21.34 -38.36
CA GLN A 148 65.35 -21.94 -37.03
C GLN A 148 65.60 -20.93 -35.90
N CYS A 149 66.51 -19.96 -36.09
CA CYS A 149 66.71 -18.88 -35.12
C CYS A 149 65.46 -18.02 -34.94
N HIS A 150 64.69 -17.77 -36.01
CA HIS A 150 63.42 -17.06 -35.91
C HIS A 150 62.37 -17.87 -35.15
N ASP A 151 62.29 -19.18 -35.38
CA ASP A 151 61.37 -20.07 -34.66
C ASP A 151 61.71 -20.16 -33.16
N ILE A 152 62.99 -20.21 -32.81
CA ILE A 152 63.45 -20.18 -31.40
C ILE A 152 63.02 -18.88 -30.72
N LYS A 153 63.21 -17.73 -31.38
CA LYS A 153 62.78 -16.42 -30.84
C LYS A 153 61.26 -16.35 -30.67
N ALA A 154 60.49 -16.90 -31.62
CA ALA A 154 59.04 -16.97 -31.51
C ALA A 154 58.60 -17.85 -30.33
N ALA A 155 59.26 -19.00 -30.12
CA ALA A 155 59.01 -19.87 -28.98
C ALA A 155 59.31 -19.20 -27.63
N GLU A 156 60.39 -18.43 -27.55
CA GLU A 156 60.72 -17.63 -26.36
C GLU A 156 59.65 -16.58 -26.08
N GLN A 157 59.19 -15.86 -27.10
CA GLN A 157 58.10 -14.88 -26.97
C GLN A 157 56.79 -15.54 -26.52
N LEU A 158 56.44 -16.70 -27.08
CA LEU A 158 55.27 -17.47 -26.65
C LEU A 158 55.37 -17.87 -25.17
N LYS A 159 56.55 -18.27 -24.71
CA LYS A 159 56.79 -18.61 -23.30
C LYS A 159 56.59 -17.42 -22.37
N VAL A 160 57.04 -16.23 -22.78
CA VAL A 160 56.81 -14.98 -22.02
C VAL A 160 55.32 -14.63 -21.96
N ILE A 161 54.61 -14.76 -23.08
CA ILE A 161 53.16 -14.51 -23.15
C ILE A 161 52.40 -15.51 -22.26
N GLN A 162 52.76 -16.80 -22.31
CA GLN A 162 52.18 -17.83 -21.45
C GLN A 162 52.39 -17.53 -19.97
N ALA A 163 53.62 -17.20 -19.55
CA ALA A 163 53.91 -16.86 -18.16
C ALA A 163 53.16 -15.61 -17.68
N SER A 164 53.02 -14.60 -18.56
CA SER A 164 52.22 -13.40 -18.28
C SER A 164 50.75 -13.72 -18.12
N LEU A 165 50.19 -14.56 -19.00
CA LEU A 165 48.80 -14.98 -18.99
C LEU A 165 48.48 -15.82 -17.75
N GLU A 166 49.34 -16.77 -17.38
CA GLU A 166 49.20 -17.53 -16.12
C GLU A 166 49.21 -16.63 -14.89
N LYS A 167 50.11 -15.63 -14.86
CA LYS A 167 50.14 -14.64 -13.78
C LYS A 167 48.84 -13.84 -13.70
N GLN A 168 48.28 -13.46 -14.84
CA GLN A 168 46.99 -12.76 -14.89
C GLN A 168 45.84 -13.65 -14.44
N ILE A 169 45.79 -14.93 -14.85
CA ILE A 169 44.78 -15.89 -14.40
C ILE A 169 44.83 -16.03 -12.87
N ARG A 170 46.02 -16.25 -12.30
CA ARG A 170 46.16 -16.37 -10.84
C ARG A 170 45.69 -15.12 -10.10
N LYS A 171 46.02 -13.94 -10.63
CA LYS A 171 45.55 -12.67 -10.06
C LYS A 171 44.03 -12.56 -10.12
N GLN A 172 43.42 -12.90 -11.25
CA GLN A 172 41.96 -12.87 -11.40
C GLN A 172 41.28 -13.89 -10.49
N GLU A 173 41.83 -15.09 -10.33
CA GLU A 173 41.32 -16.10 -9.40
C GLU A 173 41.34 -15.59 -7.95
N GLU A 174 42.44 -14.94 -7.55
CA GLU A 174 42.55 -14.31 -6.23
C GLU A 174 41.53 -13.18 -6.05
N ASP A 175 41.39 -12.30 -7.04
CA ASP A 175 40.43 -11.19 -7.03
C ASP A 175 38.98 -11.72 -6.93
N ILE A 176 38.65 -12.80 -7.67
CA ILE A 176 37.35 -13.46 -7.62
C ILE A 176 37.13 -14.11 -6.25
N ALA A 177 38.14 -14.76 -5.67
CA ALA A 177 38.04 -15.35 -4.34
C ALA A 177 37.82 -14.29 -3.25
N ASN A 178 38.52 -13.17 -3.33
CA ASN A 178 38.37 -12.02 -2.45
C ASN A 178 36.98 -11.38 -2.59
N LEU A 179 36.50 -11.23 -3.83
CA LEU A 179 35.16 -10.69 -4.08
C LEU A 179 34.06 -11.63 -3.57
N ARG A 180 34.21 -12.95 -3.79
CA ARG A 180 33.26 -13.96 -3.28
C ARG A 180 33.19 -13.95 -1.76
N SER A 181 34.32 -13.95 -1.07
CA SER A 181 34.35 -13.93 0.40
C SER A 181 33.80 -12.62 0.96
N GLY A 182 34.14 -11.47 0.36
CA GLY A 182 33.60 -10.17 0.75
C GLY A 182 32.10 -10.05 0.54
N LEU A 183 31.59 -10.55 -0.59
CA LEU A 183 30.15 -10.57 -0.89
C LEU A 183 29.40 -11.52 0.05
N GLN A 184 29.97 -12.70 0.34
CA GLN A 184 29.39 -13.64 1.30
C GLN A 184 29.29 -13.03 2.71
N ALA A 185 30.33 -12.33 3.17
CA ALA A 185 30.32 -11.65 4.47
C ALA A 185 29.23 -10.57 4.53
N LYS A 186 29.14 -9.72 3.50
CA LYS A 186 28.10 -8.68 3.42
C LYS A 186 26.69 -9.25 3.40
N ILE A 187 26.47 -10.34 2.66
CA ILE A 187 25.16 -11.01 2.62
C ILE A 187 24.80 -11.59 3.99
N LYS A 188 25.74 -12.30 4.65
CA LYS A 188 25.51 -12.84 5.99
C LYS A 188 25.16 -11.75 6.99
N GLN A 189 25.91 -10.65 6.99
CA GLN A 189 25.65 -9.50 7.86
C GLN A 189 24.28 -8.88 7.58
N ALA A 190 23.93 -8.64 6.31
CA ALA A 190 22.63 -8.07 5.95
C ALA A 190 21.46 -8.97 6.36
N ILE A 191 21.61 -10.29 6.26
CA ILE A 191 20.60 -11.26 6.72
C ILE A 191 20.47 -11.20 8.24
N GLU A 192 21.59 -11.20 8.97
CA GLU A 192 21.61 -11.14 10.43
C GLU A 192 20.94 -9.85 10.95
N ASP A 193 21.27 -8.70 10.37
CA ASP A 193 20.70 -7.41 10.74
C ASP A 193 19.19 -7.36 10.47
N LYS A 194 18.74 -7.91 9.34
CA LYS A 194 17.31 -8.00 9.01
C LYS A 194 16.57 -8.92 9.98
N MET A 195 17.11 -10.10 10.27
CA MET A 195 16.50 -11.04 11.22
C MET A 195 16.45 -10.46 12.63
N LYS A 196 17.50 -9.78 13.09
CA LYS A 196 17.49 -9.08 14.38
C LYS A 196 16.40 -8.02 14.41
N LYS A 197 16.29 -7.19 13.37
CA LYS A 197 15.27 -6.13 13.30
C LYS A 197 13.85 -6.70 13.34
N GLU A 198 13.58 -7.76 12.58
CA GLU A 198 12.27 -8.44 12.58
C GLU A 198 11.97 -9.09 13.94
N LEU A 199 12.95 -9.75 14.55
CA LEU A 199 12.81 -10.35 15.88
C LEU A 199 12.53 -9.29 16.95
N TYR A 200 13.25 -8.17 16.95
CA TYR A 200 13.02 -7.07 17.88
C TYR A 200 11.62 -6.45 17.72
N ALA A 201 11.13 -6.33 16.49
CA ALA A 201 9.77 -5.85 16.24
C ALA A 201 8.73 -6.83 16.81
N LEU A 202 8.88 -8.14 16.53
CA LEU A 202 7.97 -9.16 17.03
C LEU A 202 7.97 -9.26 18.56
N VAL A 203 9.15 -9.23 19.18
CA VAL A 203 9.28 -9.23 20.65
C VAL A 203 8.63 -7.98 21.24
N ARG A 204 8.88 -6.80 20.65
CA ARG A 204 8.26 -5.55 21.09
C ARG A 204 6.74 -5.61 21.02
N ASP A 205 6.19 -6.12 19.92
CA ASP A 205 4.74 -6.23 19.72
C ASP A 205 4.12 -7.21 20.73
N LYS A 206 4.78 -8.36 20.97
CA LYS A 206 4.32 -9.34 21.97
C LYS A 206 4.39 -8.78 23.40
N VAL A 207 5.46 -8.08 23.75
CA VAL A 207 5.58 -7.41 25.06
C VAL A 207 4.51 -6.33 25.20
N HIS A 208 4.26 -5.54 24.15
CA HIS A 208 3.21 -4.52 24.16
C HIS A 208 1.82 -5.13 24.37
N GLN A 209 1.50 -6.23 23.69
CA GLN A 209 0.25 -6.96 23.87
C GLN A 209 0.10 -7.48 25.31
N GLN A 210 1.13 -8.11 25.87
CA GLN A 210 1.08 -8.63 27.23
C GLN A 210 0.95 -7.50 28.28
N ILE A 211 1.63 -6.37 28.07
CA ILE A 211 1.49 -5.20 28.94
C ILE A 211 0.06 -4.66 28.85
N GLN A 212 -0.47 -4.50 27.64
CA GLN A 212 -1.84 -3.99 27.45
C GLN A 212 -2.87 -4.91 28.11
N GLU A 213 -2.71 -6.23 27.96
CA GLU A 213 -3.59 -7.22 28.58
C GLU A 213 -3.51 -7.14 30.12
N LYS A 214 -2.30 -7.20 30.70
CA LYS A 214 -2.13 -7.09 32.15
C LYS A 214 -2.65 -5.77 32.71
N VAL A 215 -2.35 -4.65 32.04
CA VAL A 215 -2.88 -3.33 32.43
C VAL A 215 -4.40 -3.33 32.35
N SER A 216 -5.00 -3.91 31.31
CA SER A 216 -6.46 -4.00 31.19
C SER A 216 -7.10 -4.87 32.29
N GLN A 217 -6.46 -5.98 32.67
CA GLN A 217 -6.90 -6.85 33.76
C GLN A 217 -6.80 -6.15 35.12
N GLU A 218 -5.68 -5.46 35.39
CA GLU A 218 -5.50 -4.71 36.63
C GLU A 218 -6.46 -3.51 36.70
N LEU A 219 -6.67 -2.80 35.59
CA LEU A 219 -7.69 -1.74 35.54
C LEU A 219 -9.10 -2.29 35.76
N ALA A 220 -9.44 -3.47 35.20
CA ALA A 220 -10.74 -4.10 35.44
C ALA A 220 -10.93 -4.56 36.90
N ARG A 221 -9.84 -4.91 37.60
CA ARG A 221 -9.88 -5.21 39.04
C ARG A 221 -10.03 -3.97 39.89
N GLN A 222 -9.35 -2.88 39.53
CA GLN A 222 -9.32 -1.65 40.31
C GLN A 222 -10.52 -0.73 40.06
N ILE A 223 -11.11 -0.78 38.86
CA ILE A 223 -12.25 0.04 38.46
C ILE A 223 -13.49 -0.86 38.43
N PRO A 224 -14.40 -0.73 39.41
CA PRO A 224 -15.67 -1.46 39.39
C PRO A 224 -16.41 -1.23 38.08
N ALA A 225 -16.96 -2.29 37.48
CA ALA A 225 -17.69 -2.22 36.20
C ALA A 225 -18.92 -1.29 36.24
N GLU A 226 -19.44 -1.02 37.43
CA GLU A 226 -20.57 -0.10 37.66
C GLU A 226 -20.18 1.38 37.45
N LEU A 227 -18.96 1.78 37.80
CA LEU A 227 -18.52 3.18 37.68
C LEU A 227 -18.52 3.70 36.23
N PRO A 228 -17.99 2.99 35.22
CA PRO A 228 -18.06 3.48 33.84
C PRO A 228 -19.51 3.55 33.35
N GLU A 229 -20.37 2.60 33.73
CA GLU A 229 -21.80 2.64 33.41
C GLU A 229 -22.46 3.89 34.03
N GLN A 230 -22.18 4.16 35.30
CA GLN A 230 -22.67 5.35 35.99
C GLN A 230 -22.18 6.64 35.34
N VAL A 231 -20.90 6.72 34.94
CA VAL A 231 -20.35 7.89 34.23
C VAL A 231 -21.03 8.06 32.87
N THR A 232 -21.31 6.98 32.14
CA THR A 232 -22.03 7.07 30.86
C THR A 232 -23.48 7.52 31.04
N SER A 233 -24.17 6.99 32.05
CA SER A 233 -25.53 7.37 32.43
C SER A 233 -25.60 8.85 32.84
N HIS A 234 -24.74 9.29 33.75
CA HIS A 234 -24.67 10.69 34.17
C HIS A 234 -24.31 11.63 33.01
N ARG A 235 -23.36 11.23 32.14
CA ARG A 235 -23.03 11.99 30.93
C ARG A 235 -24.22 12.10 29.97
N GLN A 236 -25.07 11.07 29.90
CA GLN A 236 -26.31 11.11 29.14
C GLN A 236 -27.32 12.07 29.77
N GLN A 237 -27.55 11.97 31.08
CA GLN A 237 -28.43 12.88 31.83
C GLN A 237 -28.01 14.34 31.66
N VAL A 238 -26.72 14.65 31.80
CA VAL A 238 -26.20 16.02 31.60
C VAL A 238 -26.47 16.52 30.18
N ARG A 239 -26.37 15.66 29.16
CA ARG A 239 -26.70 16.04 27.78
C ARG A 239 -28.20 16.27 27.60
N GLU A 240 -29.03 15.43 28.19
CA GLU A 240 -30.49 15.57 28.14
C GLU A 240 -30.94 16.88 28.80
N VAL A 241 -30.38 17.20 29.97
CA VAL A 241 -30.62 18.48 30.65
C VAL A 241 -30.17 19.65 29.79
N LYS A 242 -28.98 19.60 29.17
CA LYS A 242 -28.50 20.65 28.27
C LYS A 242 -29.43 20.85 27.06
N VAL A 243 -29.87 19.77 26.42
CA VAL A 243 -30.84 19.82 25.32
C VAL A 243 -32.15 20.41 25.78
N THR A 244 -32.64 20.02 26.96
CA THR A 244 -33.88 20.53 27.54
C THR A 244 -33.77 22.03 27.81
N ILE A 245 -32.69 22.49 28.44
CA ILE A 245 -32.44 23.92 28.69
C ILE A 245 -32.42 24.69 27.37
N HIS A 246 -31.62 24.26 26.39
CA HIS A 246 -31.56 24.91 25.07
C HIS A 246 -32.94 24.96 24.41
N ASN A 247 -33.71 23.87 24.47
CA ASN A 247 -35.04 23.80 23.87
C ASN A 247 -36.05 24.68 24.60
N THR A 248 -36.00 24.77 25.93
CA THR A 248 -36.85 25.69 26.70
C THR A 248 -36.52 27.15 26.40
N GLU A 249 -35.23 27.49 26.27
CA GLU A 249 -34.79 28.83 25.88
C GLU A 249 -35.19 29.17 24.44
N ALA A 250 -35.00 28.23 23.50
CA ALA A 250 -35.42 28.39 22.12
C ALA A 250 -36.93 28.59 22.00
N ARG A 251 -37.73 27.81 22.74
CA ARG A 251 -39.19 27.99 22.81
C ARG A 251 -39.58 29.33 23.39
N HIS A 252 -38.94 29.76 24.48
CA HIS A 252 -39.18 31.07 25.07
C HIS A 252 -38.87 32.20 24.08
N TYR A 253 -37.73 32.13 23.41
CA TYR A 253 -37.35 33.09 22.38
C TYR A 253 -38.37 33.10 21.22
N ASN A 254 -38.70 31.94 20.66
CA ASN A 254 -39.67 31.83 19.57
C ASN A 254 -41.07 32.34 19.98
N ALA A 255 -41.47 32.16 21.24
CA ALA A 255 -42.74 32.66 21.77
C ALA A 255 -42.83 34.19 21.81
N THR A 256 -41.69 34.88 21.89
CA THR A 256 -41.62 36.35 21.90
C THR A 256 -41.71 36.97 20.51
N LEU A 257 -41.54 36.19 19.43
CA LEU A 257 -41.50 36.67 18.03
C LEU A 257 -42.89 37.03 17.45
N ARG A 258 -43.86 37.39 18.29
CA ARG A 258 -45.29 37.49 17.94
C ARG A 258 -45.63 38.51 16.86
N SER A 259 -44.75 39.46 16.57
CA SER A 259 -45.08 40.62 15.72
C SER A 259 -44.18 40.77 14.50
N GLU A 260 -43.09 40.00 14.40
CA GLU A 260 -42.07 40.19 13.38
C GLU A 260 -42.07 39.02 12.38
N LYS A 261 -42.64 39.25 11.19
CA LYS A 261 -42.75 38.22 10.13
C LYS A 261 -41.38 37.71 9.62
N ASN A 262 -40.32 38.48 9.85
CA ASN A 262 -38.96 38.20 9.38
C ASN A 262 -38.00 37.86 10.53
N ALA A 263 -38.50 37.59 11.73
CA ALA A 263 -37.64 37.20 12.84
C ALA A 263 -37.18 35.75 12.68
N ARG A 264 -35.89 35.53 12.93
CA ARG A 264 -35.24 34.22 12.85
C ARG A 264 -35.68 33.33 13.99
N LEU A 265 -36.19 32.15 13.67
CA LEU A 265 -36.51 31.11 14.64
C LEU A 265 -35.21 30.50 15.18
N ARG A 266 -35.15 30.31 16.51
CA ARG A 266 -34.07 29.52 17.12
C ARG A 266 -34.37 28.03 16.95
N PRO A 267 -33.43 27.25 16.37
CA PRO A 267 -33.64 25.83 16.15
C PRO A 267 -33.66 25.05 17.45
N LEU A 268 -34.66 24.17 17.57
CA LEU A 268 -34.73 23.19 18.64
C LEU A 268 -33.79 22.02 18.32
N LEU A 269 -33.09 21.53 19.33
CA LEU A 269 -32.29 20.33 19.23
C LEU A 269 -33.20 19.10 19.32
N ARG A 270 -32.88 18.08 18.52
CA ARG A 270 -33.61 16.80 18.54
C ARG A 270 -33.47 16.12 19.90
N PRO A 271 -34.51 15.39 20.36
CA PRO A 271 -34.39 14.58 21.57
C PRO A 271 -33.24 13.58 21.40
N LEU A 272 -32.47 13.37 22.45
CA LEU A 272 -31.43 12.33 22.42
C LEU A 272 -32.13 10.99 22.20
N PRO A 273 -31.61 10.13 21.29
CA PRO A 273 -32.16 8.80 21.13
C PRO A 273 -32.09 8.10 22.49
N THR A 274 -33.22 7.60 22.98
CA THR A 274 -33.21 6.76 24.17
C THR A 274 -32.34 5.53 23.88
N PRO A 275 -31.69 4.94 24.90
CA PRO A 275 -30.86 3.74 24.69
C PRO A 275 -31.62 2.61 23.98
N GLU A 276 -32.94 2.56 24.15
CA GLU A 276 -33.84 1.61 23.49
C GLU A 276 -34.12 1.91 22.00
N GLN A 277 -34.04 3.19 21.61
CA GLN A 277 -34.28 3.65 20.23
C GLN A 277 -33.00 3.77 19.42
N SER A 278 -31.84 3.83 20.09
CA SER A 278 -30.58 3.67 19.39
C SER A 278 -30.62 2.25 18.80
N PRO A 279 -30.56 2.08 17.46
CA PRO A 279 -30.41 0.75 16.91
C PRO A 279 -29.18 0.20 17.62
N VAL A 280 -29.37 -0.83 18.44
CA VAL A 280 -28.26 -1.61 18.96
C VAL A 280 -27.57 -2.09 17.71
N ILE A 281 -26.56 -1.34 17.28
CA ILE A 281 -25.59 -1.83 16.35
C ILE A 281 -24.99 -2.93 17.19
N MET A 282 -25.54 -4.14 17.04
CA MET A 282 -24.82 -5.34 17.34
C MET A 282 -23.63 -5.22 16.41
N ILE A 283 -22.61 -4.50 16.91
CA ILE A 283 -21.25 -4.64 16.48
C ILE A 283 -21.01 -6.08 16.89
N SER A 284 -21.43 -7.00 16.02
CA SER A 284 -21.02 -8.38 16.03
C SER A 284 -19.53 -8.25 16.19
N ARG A 285 -19.07 -8.46 17.42
CA ARG A 285 -17.66 -8.60 17.70
C ARG A 285 -17.30 -9.81 16.86
N SER A 286 -16.84 -9.55 15.65
CA SER A 286 -16.12 -10.48 14.84
C SER A 286 -14.92 -10.82 15.71
N SER A 287 -15.10 -11.81 16.59
CA SER A 287 -14.05 -12.50 17.30
C SER A 287 -13.24 -13.19 16.23
N SER A 288 -12.40 -12.41 15.54
CA SER A 288 -11.24 -12.91 14.84
C SER A 288 -10.21 -13.25 15.90
N LEU A 289 -10.50 -14.30 16.67
CA LEU A 289 -9.47 -15.10 17.29
C LEU A 289 -9.61 -16.51 16.73
N ASP A 290 -8.45 -16.98 16.25
CA ASP A 290 -8.09 -18.33 15.85
C ASP A 290 -8.52 -18.77 14.44
N ASN A 291 -7.62 -18.66 13.46
CA ASN A 291 -6.51 -19.61 13.17
C ASN A 291 -7.03 -21.01 12.81
N SER A 292 -6.70 -21.42 11.58
CA SER A 292 -6.68 -22.81 11.12
C SER A 292 -8.04 -23.51 10.91
N SER A 293 -8.72 -23.18 9.81
CA SER A 293 -9.60 -24.14 9.14
C SER A 293 -9.43 -23.99 7.63
N LYS A 294 -8.66 -24.92 7.05
CA LYS A 294 -8.67 -25.20 5.62
C LYS A 294 -9.98 -25.89 5.31
N LEU A 295 -10.95 -25.18 4.74
CA LEU A 295 -12.07 -25.80 4.04
C LEU A 295 -12.21 -25.19 2.64
N PRO A 296 -12.56 -26.02 1.64
CA PRO A 296 -12.37 -25.71 0.23
C PRO A 296 -13.51 -24.84 -0.29
N THR A 297 -13.17 -23.71 -0.90
CA THR A 297 -14.11 -22.91 -1.68
C THR A 297 -14.44 -23.66 -2.98
N PRO A 298 -15.72 -23.75 -3.38
CA PRO A 298 -16.10 -24.39 -4.63
C PRO A 298 -15.59 -23.57 -5.82
N LEU A 299 -14.99 -24.27 -6.78
CA LEU A 299 -14.63 -23.78 -8.11
C LEU A 299 -15.90 -23.34 -8.85
N THR A 300 -16.20 -22.05 -8.84
CA THR A 300 -17.11 -21.45 -9.81
C THR A 300 -16.34 -20.44 -10.64
N ALA A 301 -16.25 -20.74 -11.92
CA ALA A 301 -15.73 -19.91 -12.99
C ALA A 301 -16.49 -18.58 -13.10
N TYR A 302 -15.87 -17.62 -13.80
CA TYR A 302 -16.31 -16.26 -14.19
C TYR A 302 -15.84 -15.10 -13.28
N PRO A 303 -15.67 -13.89 -13.85
CA PRO A 303 -14.82 -13.52 -14.96
C PRO A 303 -13.77 -12.46 -14.53
N ARG A 304 -12.87 -12.13 -15.45
CA ARG A 304 -11.76 -11.18 -15.34
C ARG A 304 -12.20 -9.85 -14.68
N ALA A 305 -11.80 -9.62 -13.43
CA ALA A 305 -11.95 -8.34 -12.75
C ALA A 305 -10.94 -7.31 -13.30
N PRO A 306 -11.33 -6.02 -13.43
CA PRO A 306 -10.43 -4.95 -13.86
C PRO A 306 -9.36 -4.66 -12.81
N ALA A 307 -8.24 -4.12 -13.28
CA ALA A 307 -6.98 -3.97 -12.57
C ALA A 307 -7.08 -3.38 -11.14
N PRO A 308 -6.23 -3.83 -10.20
CA PRO A 308 -6.23 -3.36 -8.82
C PRO A 308 -5.76 -1.91 -8.77
N THR A 309 -6.68 -1.00 -8.46
CA THR A 309 -6.30 0.36 -8.06
C THR A 309 -5.67 0.33 -6.66
N PRO A 310 -4.60 1.10 -6.43
CA PRO A 310 -3.91 1.13 -5.14
C PRO A 310 -4.77 1.90 -4.14
N ILE A 311 -5.62 1.17 -3.40
CA ILE A 311 -6.26 1.69 -2.21
C ILE A 311 -5.17 1.85 -1.15
N LYS A 312 -4.70 3.08 -0.97
CA LYS A 312 -3.89 3.48 0.18
C LYS A 312 -4.68 3.15 1.44
N ARG A 313 -4.39 2.01 2.06
CA ARG A 313 -4.77 1.72 3.44
C ARG A 313 -4.02 2.71 4.32
N THR A 314 -4.61 3.87 4.56
CA THR A 314 -4.24 4.72 5.68
C THR A 314 -4.53 3.89 6.92
N SER A 315 -3.47 3.51 7.63
CA SER A 315 -3.54 2.89 8.95
C SER A 315 -4.08 3.92 9.95
N SER A 316 -5.36 4.23 9.87
CA SER A 316 -6.09 4.98 10.89
C SER A 316 -6.37 4.06 12.08
N ASN A 317 -5.30 3.65 12.80
CA ASN A 317 -5.42 3.04 14.11
C ASN A 317 -5.81 4.07 15.20
N LYS A 318 -6.58 5.10 14.80
CA LYS A 318 -7.31 6.06 15.66
C LYS A 318 -8.78 5.65 15.83
N PHE A 319 -9.10 4.37 15.59
CA PHE A 319 -10.33 3.74 16.09
C PHE A 319 -10.18 3.29 17.56
N ARG A 320 -9.43 4.04 18.39
CA ARG A 320 -9.98 4.30 19.72
C ARG A 320 -11.18 5.16 19.46
N SER A 321 -12.32 4.49 19.32
CA SER A 321 -13.66 4.99 19.49
C SER A 321 -13.68 5.90 20.71
N SER A 322 -13.26 7.14 20.52
CA SER A 322 -13.82 8.24 21.25
C SER A 322 -15.29 8.12 20.88
N LEU A 323 -16.05 7.47 21.78
CA LEU A 323 -17.48 7.60 21.88
C LEU A 323 -17.73 9.07 22.25
N GLU A 324 -17.27 9.97 21.39
CA GLU A 324 -17.62 11.36 21.40
C GLU A 324 -19.05 11.33 20.89
N PRO A 325 -20.01 11.52 21.79
CA PRO A 325 -21.39 11.46 21.43
C PRO A 325 -21.61 12.51 20.36
N ILE A 326 -22.20 12.10 19.25
CA ILE A 326 -22.60 13.00 18.17
C ILE A 326 -23.35 14.16 18.82
N PRO A 327 -22.91 15.42 18.64
CA PRO A 327 -23.57 16.55 19.25
C PRO A 327 -25.04 16.56 18.82
N SER A 328 -25.94 16.92 19.72
CA SER A 328 -27.36 17.06 19.39
C SER A 328 -27.50 18.13 18.31
N THR A 329 -27.60 17.71 17.05
CA THR A 329 -27.72 18.63 15.92
C THR A 329 -29.18 18.97 15.67
N PRO A 330 -29.49 20.22 15.34
CA PRO A 330 -30.83 20.60 14.90
C PRO A 330 -31.20 19.82 13.63
N SER A 331 -32.50 19.66 13.36
CA SER A 331 -32.94 19.08 12.09
C SER A 331 -32.48 19.95 10.93
N THR A 332 -32.03 19.33 9.84
CA THR A 332 -31.65 20.04 8.61
C THR A 332 -32.84 20.73 7.95
N LEU A 333 -34.06 20.31 8.30
CA LEU A 333 -35.31 20.86 7.79
C LEU A 333 -35.91 21.92 8.74
N PHE A 334 -35.19 22.31 9.80
CA PHE A 334 -35.69 23.35 10.69
C PHE A 334 -35.72 24.70 9.95
N PRO A 335 -36.88 25.36 9.84
CA PRO A 335 -37.02 26.59 9.08
C PRO A 335 -36.30 27.76 9.77
N ALA A 336 -35.61 28.58 8.99
CA ALA A 336 -34.88 29.74 9.51
C ALA A 336 -35.82 30.81 10.08
N ASP A 337 -36.98 31.04 9.44
CA ASP A 337 -37.93 32.11 9.78
C ASP A 337 -39.38 31.58 9.72
N LEU A 338 -40.34 32.32 10.29
CA LEU A 338 -41.77 31.96 10.25
C LEU A 338 -42.30 31.83 8.81
N LYS A 339 -41.82 32.64 7.86
CA LYS A 339 -42.20 32.51 6.44
C LYS A 339 -41.79 31.16 5.86
N ALA A 340 -40.53 30.75 6.08
CA ALA A 340 -40.01 29.47 5.62
C ALA A 340 -40.74 28.28 6.26
N LEU A 341 -41.26 28.45 7.47
CA LEU A 341 -42.12 27.45 8.12
C LEU A 341 -43.46 27.27 7.38
N PHE A 342 -44.10 28.36 6.93
CA PHE A 342 -45.36 28.27 6.16
C PHE A 342 -45.17 27.82 4.72
N ASP A 343 -43.99 28.08 4.13
CA ASP A 343 -43.62 27.60 2.80
C ASP A 343 -43.27 26.09 2.79
N LEU A 344 -43.24 25.44 3.96
CA LEU A 344 -42.88 24.03 4.10
C LEU A 344 -44.01 23.11 3.62
N GLY A 345 -43.68 22.21 2.69
CA GLY A 345 -44.63 21.25 2.13
C GLY A 345 -45.17 20.24 3.16
N PRO A 346 -46.26 19.52 2.82
CA PRO A 346 -46.89 18.55 3.73
C PRO A 346 -45.95 17.41 4.12
N GLU A 347 -45.17 16.88 3.18
CA GLU A 347 -44.24 15.78 3.45
C GLU A 347 -43.03 16.22 4.28
N ASP A 348 -42.49 17.42 4.02
CA ASP A 348 -41.39 17.98 4.80
C ASP A 348 -41.83 18.30 6.24
N THR A 349 -43.07 18.76 6.42
CA THR A 349 -43.67 18.98 7.73
C THR A 349 -43.79 17.66 8.49
N LYS A 350 -44.33 16.59 7.87
CA LYS A 350 -44.39 15.25 8.49
C LYS A 350 -42.99 14.72 8.86
N ARG A 351 -42.00 14.91 8.00
CA ARG A 351 -40.61 14.52 8.26
C ARG A 351 -40.02 15.30 9.43
N LEU A 352 -40.31 16.59 9.51
CA LEU A 352 -39.93 17.44 10.64
C LEU A 352 -40.57 16.95 11.94
N LEU A 353 -41.88 16.65 11.95
CA LEU A 353 -42.54 16.08 13.13
C LEU A 353 -41.91 14.74 13.55
N ARG A 354 -41.55 13.88 12.58
CA ARG A 354 -40.87 12.61 12.85
C ARG A 354 -39.49 12.83 13.49
N ASP A 355 -38.70 13.77 12.99
CA ASP A 355 -37.37 14.10 13.53
C ASP A 355 -37.41 14.55 14.99
N TYR A 356 -38.51 15.17 15.42
CA TYR A 356 -38.75 15.64 16.79
C TYR A 356 -39.59 14.66 17.63
N GLY A 357 -39.98 13.50 17.09
CA GLY A 357 -40.81 12.51 17.79
C GLY A 357 -42.24 12.99 18.06
N LEU A 358 -42.75 13.95 17.28
CA LEU A 358 -44.07 14.57 17.40
C LEU A 358 -45.11 13.99 16.44
N SER A 359 -44.69 13.06 15.56
CA SER A 359 -45.63 12.35 14.70
C SER A 359 -46.61 11.61 15.59
N SER A 360 -47.75 12.27 15.86
CA SER A 360 -48.87 11.73 16.63
C SER A 360 -49.16 10.40 16.00
N ALA A 361 -48.92 9.33 16.78
CA ALA A 361 -48.82 7.95 16.35
C ALA A 361 -49.61 7.79 15.06
N MET A 362 -48.89 7.62 13.94
CA MET A 362 -49.51 7.08 12.74
C MET A 362 -50.31 5.92 13.29
N THR A 363 -51.64 6.04 13.35
CA THR A 363 -52.47 4.86 13.35
C THR A 363 -51.87 4.13 12.18
N PRO A 364 -51.23 2.97 12.39
CA PRO A 364 -50.80 2.20 11.26
C PRO A 364 -52.13 1.99 10.55
N THR A 365 -52.33 2.71 9.46
CA THR A 365 -53.14 2.23 8.36
C THR A 365 -52.34 1.02 7.93
N VAL A 366 -52.48 -0.06 8.72
CA VAL A 366 -52.20 -1.41 8.33
C VAL A 366 -52.85 -1.42 6.97
N PRO A 367 -52.07 -1.49 5.88
CA PRO A 367 -52.65 -1.56 4.55
C PRO A 367 -53.63 -2.70 4.67
N LYS A 368 -54.93 -2.38 4.65
CA LYS A 368 -56.00 -3.29 5.02
C LYS A 368 -55.74 -4.51 4.16
N GLY A 369 -55.30 -5.59 4.80
CA GLY A 369 -54.70 -6.71 4.10
C GLY A 369 -55.70 -7.19 3.07
N LYS A 370 -55.46 -6.85 1.80
CA LYS A 370 -55.88 -7.69 0.71
C LYS A 370 -55.27 -9.04 1.06
N GLY A 371 -56.15 -9.99 1.35
CA GLY A 371 -55.78 -11.31 1.78
C GLY A 371 -54.69 -11.88 0.88
N LEU A 372 -53.86 -12.72 1.48
CA LEU A 372 -52.99 -13.66 0.77
C LEU A 372 -53.68 -14.12 -0.53
N PRO A 373 -53.00 -14.07 -1.70
CA PRO A 373 -53.54 -14.66 -2.91
C PRO A 373 -53.62 -16.17 -2.69
N GLY A 374 -54.85 -16.64 -2.43
CA GLY A 374 -55.21 -18.00 -2.74
C GLY A 374 -54.98 -18.19 -4.23
N VAL A 375 -54.06 -19.10 -4.54
CA VAL A 375 -53.85 -19.66 -5.86
C VAL A 375 -55.20 -20.10 -6.41
N GLN A 376 -55.75 -19.39 -7.41
CA GLN A 376 -56.43 -20.03 -8.54
C GLN A 376 -56.77 -19.04 -9.65
N GLU A 377 -56.22 -19.39 -10.80
CA GLU A 377 -56.71 -19.28 -12.18
C GLU A 377 -56.86 -17.90 -12.81
N GLU A 378 -56.15 -17.83 -13.94
CA GLU A 378 -56.15 -16.79 -14.95
C GLU A 378 -57.55 -16.62 -15.51
N ASP A 379 -58.05 -15.39 -15.53
CA ASP A 379 -58.72 -14.75 -16.66
C ASP A 379 -59.30 -13.39 -16.19
N ASP A 380 -59.25 -12.40 -17.08
CA ASP A 380 -59.83 -11.06 -16.96
C ASP A 380 -59.23 -10.04 -15.97
N ILE A 381 -58.17 -9.34 -16.37
CA ILE A 381 -57.84 -8.01 -15.80
C ILE A 381 -57.36 -7.04 -16.89
N THR A 382 -58.31 -6.44 -17.60
CA THR A 382 -58.19 -5.07 -18.13
C THR A 382 -59.43 -4.31 -17.63
N ASN A 383 -59.28 -3.09 -17.12
CA ASN A 383 -60.33 -2.20 -16.57
C ASN A 383 -60.59 -2.24 -15.06
N ALA A 384 -59.59 -1.93 -14.23
CA ALA A 384 -59.83 -1.51 -12.83
C ALA A 384 -58.73 -0.60 -12.26
N LEU A 385 -58.13 0.25 -13.09
CA LEU A 385 -57.01 1.12 -12.70
C LEU A 385 -57.29 2.60 -13.00
N GLU A 386 -58.40 3.16 -12.52
CA GLU A 386 -58.63 4.61 -12.67
C GLU A 386 -59.50 5.30 -11.60
N GLY A 387 -59.94 4.61 -10.53
CA GLY A 387 -60.98 5.16 -9.63
C GLY A 387 -60.63 5.32 -8.14
N ALA A 388 -59.36 5.25 -7.71
CA ALA A 388 -59.06 5.07 -6.27
C ALA A 388 -58.01 6.01 -5.67
N ASN A 389 -57.73 7.17 -6.26
CA ASN A 389 -56.76 8.13 -5.68
C ASN A 389 -57.18 9.60 -5.79
N GLU A 390 -58.47 9.91 -5.93
CA GLU A 390 -58.98 11.21 -5.45
C GLU A 390 -59.08 11.13 -3.92
N VAL A 391 -57.92 11.01 -3.26
CA VAL A 391 -57.82 11.29 -1.83
C VAL A 391 -58.01 12.80 -1.74
N ASP A 392 -59.24 13.20 -1.39
CA ASP A 392 -59.69 14.58 -1.23
C ASP A 392 -58.52 15.49 -0.85
N GLU A 393 -58.07 16.33 -1.79
CA GLU A 393 -56.98 17.28 -1.54
C GLU A 393 -57.29 18.17 -0.32
N HIS A 394 -58.58 18.36 -0.05
CA HIS A 394 -59.10 19.03 1.12
C HIS A 394 -58.68 18.36 2.45
N ASP A 395 -58.70 17.03 2.51
CA ASP A 395 -58.29 16.27 3.70
C ASP A 395 -56.78 16.33 3.91
N GLN A 396 -56.01 16.35 2.82
CA GLN A 396 -54.55 16.49 2.89
C GLN A 396 -54.15 17.87 3.42
N LEU A 397 -54.83 18.93 2.98
CA LEU A 397 -54.62 20.29 3.49
C LEU A 397 -55.01 20.44 4.95
N ALA A 398 -56.12 19.81 5.37
CA ALA A 398 -56.53 19.81 6.78
C ALA A 398 -55.53 19.06 7.68
N ALA A 399 -55.01 17.92 7.22
CA ALA A 399 -53.97 17.17 7.91
C ALA A 399 -52.66 17.96 8.01
N HIS A 400 -52.23 18.62 6.93
CA HIS A 400 -51.04 19.48 6.93
C HIS A 400 -51.18 20.64 7.91
N ALA A 401 -52.34 21.32 7.92
CA ALA A 401 -52.60 22.40 8.87
C ALA A 401 -52.53 21.91 10.33
N LYS A 402 -53.02 20.70 10.61
CA LYS A 402 -52.94 20.07 11.93
C LYS A 402 -51.50 19.73 12.32
N ASP A 403 -50.71 19.17 11.41
CA ASP A 403 -49.29 18.87 11.64
C ASP A 403 -48.49 20.15 11.89
N MET A 404 -48.75 21.20 11.09
CA MET A 404 -48.15 22.52 11.26
C MET A 404 -48.50 23.13 12.62
N ASN A 405 -49.77 23.12 13.01
CA ASN A 405 -50.21 23.62 14.32
C ASN A 405 -49.57 22.83 15.48
N THR A 406 -49.41 21.51 15.31
CA THR A 406 -48.73 20.65 16.29
C THR A 406 -47.26 21.04 16.44
N PHE A 407 -46.58 21.28 15.33
CA PHE A 407 -45.19 21.75 15.35
C PHE A 407 -45.05 23.17 15.92
N MET A 408 -45.91 24.10 15.51
CA MET A 408 -45.94 25.47 16.04
C MET A 408 -46.11 25.51 17.56
N ALA A 409 -47.02 24.68 18.08
CA ALA A 409 -47.19 24.50 19.53
C ALA A 409 -45.91 23.95 20.19
N HIS A 410 -45.23 22.99 19.55
CA HIS A 410 -43.98 22.42 20.07
C HIS A 410 -42.81 23.41 20.09
N ILE A 411 -42.68 24.28 19.08
CA ILE A 411 -41.64 25.31 19.06
C ILE A 411 -41.98 26.53 19.93
N GLY A 412 -43.14 26.53 20.59
CA GLY A 412 -43.56 27.58 21.52
C GLY A 412 -44.17 28.80 20.85
N VAL A 413 -44.49 28.74 19.55
CA VAL A 413 -45.12 29.87 18.84
C VAL A 413 -46.62 29.85 19.16
N PRO A 414 -47.15 30.87 19.87
CA PRO A 414 -48.48 30.83 20.50
C PRO A 414 -49.65 31.10 19.55
N TYR A 415 -49.38 31.28 18.26
CA TYR A 415 -50.39 31.60 17.26
C TYR A 415 -50.97 30.33 16.63
N LEU A 416 -52.26 30.07 16.87
CA LEU A 416 -53.08 29.29 15.94
C LEU A 416 -53.34 30.15 14.70
N MET A 417 -52.42 30.10 13.74
CA MET A 417 -52.48 30.90 12.50
C MET A 417 -53.55 30.40 11.52
N ILE A 418 -54.07 29.19 11.71
CA ILE A 418 -55.23 28.69 10.98
C ILE A 418 -56.28 28.42 12.04
N PRO A 419 -57.24 29.35 12.26
CA PRO A 419 -58.46 29.01 12.96
C PRO A 419 -58.95 27.71 12.32
N PRO A 420 -59.15 26.62 13.08
CA PRO A 420 -59.74 25.41 12.50
C PRO A 420 -60.94 25.89 11.72
N ARG A 421 -60.98 25.57 10.41
CA ARG A 421 -62.15 25.90 9.60
C ARG A 421 -63.29 25.37 10.44
N LYS A 422 -64.16 26.27 10.92
CA LYS A 422 -65.38 25.86 11.57
C LYS A 422 -66.06 25.09 10.46
N ASP A 423 -65.89 23.78 10.45
CA ASP A 423 -66.70 22.90 9.66
C ASP A 423 -68.08 23.43 9.98
N LYS A 424 -68.74 23.96 8.96
CA LYS A 424 -70.13 24.31 9.08
C LYS A 424 -70.75 22.95 9.32
N GLU A 425 -70.81 22.52 10.58
CA GLU A 425 -71.67 21.48 11.06
C GLU A 425 -72.99 21.88 10.42
N GLN A 426 -73.34 21.20 9.34
CA GLN A 426 -74.68 21.23 8.83
C GLN A 426 -75.47 20.76 10.04
N HIS A 427 -76.06 21.73 10.73
CA HIS A 427 -77.05 21.53 11.76
C HIS A 427 -78.15 20.69 11.12
N SER A 428 -77.95 19.37 11.09
CA SER A 428 -79.05 18.43 11.10
C SER A 428 -79.75 18.71 12.41
N VAL A 429 -80.87 19.42 12.23
CA VAL A 429 -81.85 19.80 13.24
C VAL A 429 -81.94 18.70 14.30
N PRO A 430 -81.66 18.98 15.59
CA PRO A 430 -82.03 18.04 16.62
C PRO A 430 -83.56 18.03 16.69
N LEU A 431 -84.17 16.99 16.12
CA LEU A 431 -85.55 16.66 16.45
C LEU A 431 -85.61 16.39 17.94
N SER A 432 -86.07 17.40 18.68
CA SER A 432 -86.99 17.30 19.82
C SER A 432 -86.99 15.94 20.53
N ALA A 433 -86.14 15.80 21.55
CA ALA A 433 -86.38 14.91 22.68
C ALA A 433 -86.74 15.77 23.90
N ARG A 434 -87.92 16.37 23.82
CA ARG A 434 -88.76 16.68 24.97
C ARG A 434 -88.85 15.41 25.83
N THR A 435 -88.53 15.47 27.13
CA THR A 435 -89.15 14.70 28.25
C THR A 435 -88.16 14.19 29.33
N LYS A 436 -88.60 14.30 30.59
CA LYS A 436 -88.01 13.88 31.89
C LYS A 436 -86.82 14.73 32.36
N ARG A 437 -87.00 15.80 33.14
CA ARG A 437 -87.81 15.98 34.36
C ARG A 437 -87.48 14.94 35.45
N ARG A 438 -86.85 15.49 36.50
CA ARG A 438 -87.03 15.18 37.92
C ARG A 438 -86.25 13.98 38.48
N MET A 439 -85.73 14.23 39.70
CA MET A 439 -85.45 13.25 40.78
C MET A 439 -84.06 12.58 40.62
N GLN A 440 -83.11 12.57 41.56
CA GLN A 440 -83.14 12.69 43.01
C GLN A 440 -81.76 12.98 43.61
N LEU A 441 -81.80 13.69 44.75
CA LEU A 441 -81.14 13.42 46.02
C LEU A 441 -79.63 13.10 46.09
N THR A 442 -78.94 13.97 46.83
CA THR A 442 -78.32 13.69 48.14
C THR A 442 -77.67 12.32 48.38
N ARG A 443 -76.36 12.33 48.70
CA ARG A 443 -75.75 11.64 49.86
C ARG A 443 -74.38 12.28 50.15
N LEU A 444 -74.19 13.01 51.25
CA LEU A 444 -73.88 12.55 52.63
C LEU A 444 -72.48 11.90 52.78
N ILE A 445 -71.63 12.60 53.56
CA ILE A 445 -70.76 12.10 54.66
C ILE A 445 -69.61 11.14 54.27
N ILE A 446 -68.36 11.55 54.50
CA ILE A 446 -67.58 11.37 55.76
C ILE A 446 -66.69 12.61 55.96
#